data_AF-A0A957Z6J0-F1
#
_entry.id   AF-A0A957Z6J0-F1
#
_cell.length_a   1.000
_cell.length_b   1.000
_cell.length_c   1.000
_cell.angle_alpha   90.00
_cell.angle_beta   90.00
_cell.angle_gamma   90.00
#
_symmetry.space_group_name_H-M   'P 1'
#
loop_
_entity.id
_entity.type
_entity.pdbx_description
1 polymer ?
#
loop_
_entity_poly.entity_id
_entity_poly.type
_entity_poly.pdbx_seq_one_letter_code
_entity_poly.pdbx_strand_id
1 'polypeptide(L)'
;CEQGTDKPCQPGVERAQQVVSPADAFLISDVLSDNEARTPVFGANSVLRLPDRLAAVKTGTTNDFRDNLTVGYTPQLVTGVWVGNA
;
A
#
# COMPACT_ATOMS: atom_id res chain seq x y z
N CYS A 1 -14.45 2.14 -23.94
CA CYS A 1 -15.18 2.06 -25.23
C CYS A 1 -16.53 2.73 -25.03
N GLU A 2 -17.01 3.47 -26.03
CA GLU A 2 -18.38 3.99 -26.04
C GLU A 2 -19.26 2.95 -26.74
N GLN A 3 -20.26 2.39 -26.05
CA GLN A 3 -21.08 1.31 -26.61
C GLN A 3 -21.98 1.84 -27.75
N GLY A 4 -21.96 1.17 -28.91
CA GLY A 4 -22.86 1.49 -30.03
C GLY A 4 -22.26 2.37 -31.14
N THR A 5 -20.94 2.50 -31.23
CA THR A 5 -20.26 3.22 -32.33
C THR A 5 -19.19 2.35 -32.99
N ASP A 6 -18.88 2.59 -34.27
CA ASP A 6 -17.78 1.95 -35.02
C ASP A 6 -16.37 2.38 -34.53
N LYS A 7 -16.31 3.09 -33.40
CA LYS A 7 -15.06 3.60 -32.85
C LYS A 7 -14.30 2.44 -32.21
N PRO A 8 -13.09 2.10 -32.69
CA PRO A 8 -12.34 0.98 -32.13
C PRO A 8 -12.03 1.26 -30.66
N CYS A 9 -12.19 0.23 -29.83
CA CYS A 9 -11.76 0.25 -28.43
C CYS A 9 -10.26 0.55 -28.38
N GLN A 10 -9.90 1.80 -28.11
CA GLN A 10 -8.52 2.14 -27.79
C GLN A 10 -8.21 1.58 -26.39
N PRO A 11 -7.12 0.82 -26.21
CA PRO A 11 -6.63 0.55 -24.87
C PRO A 11 -6.34 1.92 -24.24
N GLY A 12 -7.01 2.20 -23.12
CA GLY A 12 -6.77 3.43 -22.38
C GLY A 12 -5.32 3.42 -21.93
N VAL A 13 -4.45 4.14 -22.63
CA VAL A 13 -3.16 4.53 -22.07
C VAL A 13 -3.47 5.68 -21.13
N GLU A 14 -4.16 5.38 -20.03
CA GLU A 14 -4.18 6.28 -18.90
C GLU A 14 -2.74 6.34 -18.41
N ARG A 15 -2.05 7.44 -18.72
CA ARG A 15 -0.77 7.71 -18.08
C ARG A 15 -1.06 7.75 -16.59
N ALA A 16 -0.31 6.97 -15.81
CA ALA A 16 -0.38 7.04 -14.36
C ALA A 16 -0.31 8.51 -13.93
N GLN A 17 -1.36 9.00 -13.29
CA GLN A 17 -1.41 10.36 -12.80
C GLN A 17 -0.53 10.46 -11.55
N GLN A 18 0.45 11.35 -11.59
CA GLN A 18 1.24 11.64 -10.40
C GLN A 18 0.41 12.50 -9.43
N VAL A 19 -0.13 11.85 -8.40
CA VAL A 19 -1.00 12.48 -7.40
C VAL A 19 -0.24 13.02 -6.18
N VAL A 20 1.01 12.62 -5.99
CA VAL A 20 1.90 13.04 -4.89
C VAL A 20 3.27 13.39 -5.48
N SER A 21 3.96 14.38 -4.91
CA SER A 21 5.32 14.72 -5.36
C SER A 21 6.29 13.56 -5.09
N PRO A 22 7.35 13.36 -5.90
CA PRO A 22 8.30 12.29 -5.66
C PRO A 22 9.03 12.44 -4.31
N ALA A 23 9.25 13.67 -3.86
CA ALA A 23 9.88 13.95 -2.57
C ALA A 23 8.97 13.54 -1.39
N ASP A 24 7.69 13.89 -1.44
CA ASP A 24 6.73 13.51 -0.38
C ASP A 24 6.51 11.99 -0.36
N ALA A 25 6.40 11.37 -1.53
CA ALA A 25 6.27 9.91 -1.65
C ALA A 25 7.49 9.17 -1.08
N PHE A 26 8.70 9.71 -1.31
CA PHE A 26 9.93 9.19 -0.73
C PHE A 26 9.92 9.29 0.80
N LEU A 27 9.59 10.46 1.36
CA LEU A 27 9.55 10.65 2.81
C LEU A 27 8.53 9.74 3.49
N ILE A 28 7.35 9.57 2.89
CA ILE A 28 6.34 8.64 3.39
C ILE A 28 6.87 7.20 3.34
N SER A 29 7.51 6.80 2.24
CA SER A 29 8.06 5.45 2.08
C SER A 29 9.17 5.18 3.10
N ASP A 30 10.03 6.16 3.36
CA ASP A 30 11.11 6.08 4.35
C ASP A 30 10.54 5.81 5.75
N VAL A 31 9.64 6.67 6.22
CA VAL A 31 8.95 6.51 7.53
C VAL A 31 8.21 5.17 7.61
N LEU A 32 7.50 4.79 6.56
CA LEU A 32 6.74 3.54 6.55
C LEU A 32 7.62 2.30 6.39
N SER A 33 8.89 2.43 6.03
CA SER A 33 9.82 1.29 5.88
C SER A 33 10.66 1.04 7.12
N ASP A 34 10.81 2.04 8.00
CA ASP A 34 11.58 1.95 9.24
C ASP A 34 11.07 0.86 10.20
N ASN A 35 11.88 -0.18 10.37
CA ASN A 35 11.57 -1.30 11.25
C ASN A 35 11.86 -1.01 12.73
N GLU A 36 12.84 -0.16 13.03
CA GLU A 36 13.15 0.24 14.40
C GLU A 36 11.98 1.04 14.97
N ALA A 37 11.45 1.98 14.20
CA ALA A 37 10.26 2.75 14.58
C ALA A 37 9.03 1.87 14.87
N ARG A 38 8.88 0.72 14.18
CA ARG A 38 7.76 -0.22 14.38
C ARG A 38 7.98 -1.23 15.51
N THR A 39 9.23 -1.45 15.92
CA THR A 39 9.61 -2.51 16.86
C THR A 39 8.87 -2.47 18.20
N PRO A 40 8.57 -1.31 18.82
CA PRO A 40 7.85 -1.27 20.08
C PRO A 40 6.46 -1.92 20.06
N VAL A 41 5.81 -1.97 18.90
CA VAL A 41 4.44 -2.51 18.75
C VAL A 41 4.45 -3.94 18.21
N PHE A 42 5.29 -4.22 17.22
CA PHE A 42 5.25 -5.50 16.49
C PHE A 42 6.44 -6.43 16.79
N GLY A 43 7.49 -5.92 17.44
CA GLY A 43 8.77 -6.59 17.58
C GLY A 43 9.65 -6.48 16.33
N ALA A 44 10.96 -6.63 16.52
CA ALA A 44 11.96 -6.42 15.46
C ALA A 44 11.91 -7.47 14.33
N ASN A 45 11.35 -8.66 14.61
CA ASN A 45 11.24 -9.79 13.69
C ASN A 45 9.77 -10.19 13.44
N SER A 46 8.89 -9.20 13.31
CA SER A 46 7.47 -9.43 13.03
C SER A 46 7.23 -9.94 11.60
N VAL A 47 6.02 -10.43 11.34
CA VAL A 47 5.57 -10.82 9.98
C VAL A 47 5.50 -9.66 8.98
N LEU A 48 5.63 -8.42 9.46
CA LEU A 48 5.65 -7.22 8.61
C LEU A 48 7.05 -6.91 8.07
N ARG A 49 8.08 -7.62 8.54
CA ARG A 49 9.45 -7.48 8.06
C ARG A 49 9.76 -8.58 7.04
N LEU A 50 10.19 -8.17 5.85
CA LEU A 50 10.78 -9.08 4.87
C LEU A 50 12.30 -9.14 5.11
N PRO A 51 12.90 -10.35 5.13
CA PRO A 51 14.33 -10.49 5.45
C PRO A 51 15.25 -10.08 4.29
N ASP A 52 14.76 -10.17 3.05
CA ASP A 52 15.51 -9.97 1.81
C ASP A 52 15.38 -8.56 1.22
N ARG A 53 14.41 -7.77 1.69
CA ARG A 53 14.10 -6.45 1.12
C ARG A 53 13.35 -5.55 2.10
N LEU A 54 13.49 -4.24 1.89
CA LEU A 54 12.69 -3.25 2.61
C LEU A 54 11.23 -3.32 2.13
N ALA A 55 10.32 -3.24 3.09
CA ALA A 55 8.89 -3.16 2.84
C ALA A 55 8.31 -2.00 3.67
N ALA A 56 7.55 -1.14 3.01
CA ALA A 56 6.80 -0.09 3.67
C ALA A 56 5.44 -0.65 4.09
N VAL A 57 5.02 -0.40 5.33
CA VAL A 57 3.79 -0.99 5.90
C VAL A 57 3.03 0.01 6.76
N LYS A 58 1.69 0.03 6.58
CA LYS A 58 0.76 0.74 7.46
C LYS A 58 -0.37 -0.18 7.90
N THR A 59 -0.67 -0.14 9.20
CA THR A 59 -1.84 -0.81 9.79
C THR A 59 -2.94 0.20 10.15
N GLY A 60 -4.18 -0.27 10.19
CA GLY A 60 -5.34 0.47 10.67
C GLY A 60 -6.28 -0.47 11.42
N THR A 61 -6.81 -0.01 12.55
CA THR A 61 -7.75 -0.75 13.40
C THR A 61 -8.87 0.21 13.78
N THR A 62 -10.13 -0.18 13.64
CA THR A 62 -11.25 0.63 14.13
C THR A 62 -11.29 0.64 15.65
N ASN A 63 -11.86 1.68 16.26
CA ASN A 63 -11.86 1.86 17.73
C ASN A 63 -12.50 0.68 18.48
N ASP A 64 -13.51 0.04 17.87
CA ASP A 64 -14.22 -1.11 18.45
C ASP A 64 -13.64 -2.46 17.97
N PHE A 65 -12.45 -2.45 17.37
CA PHE A 65 -11.75 -3.64 16.85
C PHE A 65 -12.57 -4.48 15.85
N ARG A 66 -13.51 -3.86 15.14
CA ARG A 66 -14.34 -4.55 14.15
C ARG A 66 -13.61 -4.83 12.85
N ASP A 67 -12.67 -3.96 12.51
CA ASP A 67 -11.94 -3.99 11.25
C ASP A 67 -10.46 -3.80 11.50
N ASN A 68 -9.67 -4.65 10.84
CA ASN A 68 -8.23 -4.55 10.75
C ASN A 68 -7.85 -4.47 9.27
N LEU A 69 -7.05 -3.47 8.93
CA LEU A 69 -6.47 -3.28 7.60
C LEU A 69 -4.95 -3.25 7.73
N THR A 70 -4.25 -3.97 6.88
CA THR A 70 -2.81 -3.82 6.67
C THR A 70 -2.56 -3.58 5.19
N VAL A 71 -1.85 -2.50 4.87
CA VAL A 71 -1.35 -2.23 3.53
C VAL A 71 0.17 -2.23 3.58
N GLY A 72 0.79 -3.06 2.75
CA GLY A 72 2.24 -3.16 2.62
C GLY A 72 2.68 -3.14 1.16
N TYR A 73 3.87 -2.62 0.89
CA TYR A 73 4.41 -2.57 -0.46
C TYR A 73 5.94 -2.60 -0.53
N THR A 74 6.44 -3.03 -1.68
CA THR A 74 7.79 -2.82 -2.20
C THR A 74 7.71 -1.97 -3.47
N PRO A 75 8.83 -1.51 -4.08
CA PRO A 75 8.77 -0.76 -5.33
C PRO A 75 8.06 -1.49 -6.50
N GLN A 76 7.89 -2.81 -6.42
CA GLN A 76 7.32 -3.64 -7.47
C GLN A 76 5.91 -4.16 -7.18
N LEU A 77 5.48 -4.21 -5.91
CA LEU A 77 4.21 -4.83 -5.53
C LEU A 77 3.58 -4.12 -4.34
N VAL A 78 2.25 -3.98 -4.38
CA VAL A 78 1.42 -3.56 -3.25
C VAL A 78 0.47 -4.68 -2.85
N THR A 79 0.19 -4.81 -1.55
CA THR A 79 -0.76 -5.78 -1.01
C THR A 79 -1.56 -5.14 0.11
N GLY A 80 -2.88 -5.30 0.07
CA GLY A 80 -3.80 -4.92 1.13
C GLY A 80 -4.51 -6.16 1.68
N VAL A 81 -4.53 -6.30 3.00
CA VAL A 81 -5.26 -7.36 3.69
C VAL A 81 -6.23 -6.70 4.67
N TRP A 82 -7.51 -6.98 4.50
CA TRP A 82 -8.55 -6.59 5.44
C TRP A 82 -9.14 -7.83 6.11
N VAL A 83 -9.42 -7.70 7.41
CA VAL A 83 -10.17 -8.67 8.20
C VAL A 83 -11.18 -7.91 9.05
N GLY A 84 -12.45 -8.28 8.93
CA GLY A 84 -13.54 -7.75 9.73
C GLY A 84 -14.80 -8.60 9.59
N ASN A 85 -15.83 -8.25 10.35
CA ASN A 85 -17.14 -8.86 10.20
C ASN A 85 -18.04 -7.94 9.37
N ALA A 86 -18.62 -8.51 8.31
CA ALA A 86 -19.63 -7.87 7.46
C ALA A 86 -21.00 -7.82 8.14
#